data_AF-A0A2H1HWI9-F1
#
_entry.id   AF-A0A2H1HWI9-F1
#
_cell.length_a   1.000
_cell.length_b   1.000
_cell.length_c   1.000
_cell.angle_alpha   90.00
_cell.angle_beta   90.00
_cell.angle_gamma   90.00
#
_symmetry.space_group_name_H-M   'P 1'
#
loop_
_entity.id
_entity.type
_entity.pdbx_description
1 polymer ?
#
loop_
_entity_poly.entity_id
_entity_poly.type
_entity_poly.pdbx_seq_one_letter_code
_entity_poly.pdbx_strand_id
1 'polypeptide(L)'
;MQHPRRVLVLGATGYVGARLVPRLLRAGHAVSVAVRSPEKLAEMPWSTDVTIFTVDLDDGDGLVEAMSGVDVVFYLVHSMNSGIVFESRETRSASRVASAAEFAHVNRIIYLGGLHPDSGELSAHMRSRAHVGQIFIEAPVDAIVFQAGIIIGAGSASFEMIRHLATELRWIPAPNWVSNRVEPLAIRDVLYYLVSAVEVLGRVNRSFDIGSGDVLTYAEVVKSFSRIAGLKPRHVFNLPIPAPLLSGLWVGLVTPLPLTLTLPLVQSLQEDAVADEHAIDSLIPPPAAGLLTYEQAVELALFRAAETEGAIGTDWEADIDELSEAADSLPIDPHWAGSQLIEDGRAFVFPDLRADQLWTIVASIGRERWWNSQPPASKLRRLQDRIFGSAGPSRGPRFLTGVREGDPIACWTIVEMEPTSRVLLRAEIEHAGDIWLEFTMTDQATGCSFRQRAMFNPSGVRSRIYWAAVTPLRRKIFPHLAQNIAKAARRLT
;
A
#
# COMPACT_ATOMS: atom_id res chain seq x y z
N MET A 1 -16.10 -6.19 28.91
CA MET A 1 -16.99 -5.34 28.07
C MET A 1 -18.40 -5.89 28.15
N GLN A 2 -19.43 -5.06 28.39
CA GLN A 2 -20.69 -5.47 29.05
C GLN A 2 -21.95 -5.59 28.17
N HIS A 3 -22.01 -5.15 26.91
CA HIS A 3 -23.21 -5.35 26.08
C HIS A 3 -22.88 -5.54 24.59
N PRO A 4 -23.15 -6.72 23.99
CA PRO A 4 -22.97 -6.92 22.55
C PRO A 4 -23.92 -6.00 21.78
N ARG A 5 -23.38 -5.20 20.84
CA ARG A 5 -24.13 -4.31 19.94
C ARG A 5 -24.20 -4.93 18.54
N ARG A 6 -25.25 -4.60 17.81
CA ARG A 6 -25.36 -4.87 16.37
C ARG A 6 -24.79 -3.69 15.61
N VAL A 7 -23.70 -3.93 14.88
CA VAL A 7 -22.91 -2.89 14.23
C VAL A 7 -22.93 -3.08 12.73
N LEU A 8 -23.24 -2.04 11.97
CA LEU A 8 -23.11 -2.02 10.51
C LEU A 8 -21.90 -1.19 10.10
N VAL A 9 -21.02 -1.75 9.27
CA VAL A 9 -19.86 -1.02 8.71
C VAL A 9 -20.08 -0.74 7.23
N LEU A 10 -20.30 0.54 6.90
CA LEU A 10 -20.24 1.04 5.52
C LEU A 10 -18.79 1.42 5.21
N GLY A 11 -18.24 0.90 4.11
CA GLY A 11 -16.82 1.11 3.76
C GLY A 11 -15.87 0.03 4.28
N ALA A 12 -16.37 -1.18 4.53
CA ALA A 12 -15.58 -2.33 4.98
C ALA A 12 -14.49 -2.80 3.97
N THR A 13 -14.60 -2.39 2.70
CA THR A 13 -13.56 -2.63 1.68
C THR A 13 -12.44 -1.58 1.69
N GLY A 14 -12.59 -0.52 2.48
CA GLY A 14 -11.59 0.54 2.62
C GLY A 14 -10.55 0.23 3.69
N TYR A 15 -9.46 0.99 3.68
CA TYR A 15 -8.30 0.80 4.56
C TYR A 15 -8.66 0.65 6.05
N VAL A 16 -9.42 1.61 6.58
CA VAL A 16 -9.84 1.64 7.99
C VAL A 16 -10.93 0.58 8.26
N GLY A 17 -11.93 0.48 7.38
CA GLY A 17 -13.05 -0.44 7.56
C GLY A 17 -12.62 -1.91 7.61
N ALA A 18 -11.71 -2.33 6.72
CA ALA A 18 -11.21 -3.71 6.68
C ALA A 18 -10.46 -4.11 7.96
N ARG A 19 -9.83 -3.14 8.63
CA ARG A 19 -9.12 -3.34 9.90
C ARG A 19 -10.03 -3.18 11.13
N LEU A 20 -11.13 -2.44 11.00
CA LEU A 20 -12.10 -2.24 12.06
C LEU A 20 -12.97 -3.48 12.31
N VAL A 21 -13.48 -4.12 11.25
CA VAL A 21 -14.38 -5.28 11.34
C VAL A 21 -13.85 -6.40 12.26
N PRO A 22 -12.63 -6.94 12.10
CA PRO A 22 -12.14 -8.01 12.96
C PRO A 22 -11.99 -7.59 14.43
N ARG A 23 -11.83 -6.28 14.71
CA ARG A 23 -11.73 -5.75 16.08
C ARG A 23 -13.09 -5.62 16.74
N LEU A 24 -14.11 -5.20 15.97
CA LEU A 24 -15.49 -5.19 16.45
C LEU A 24 -15.98 -6.61 16.77
N LEU A 25 -15.63 -7.60 15.92
CA LEU A 25 -15.92 -9.01 16.17
C LEU A 25 -15.25 -9.51 17.45
N ARG A 26 -13.95 -9.23 17.63
CA ARG A 26 -13.20 -9.58 18.85
C ARG A 26 -13.73 -8.89 20.10
N ALA A 27 -14.22 -7.66 19.98
CA ALA A 27 -14.91 -6.95 21.05
C ALA A 27 -16.28 -7.56 21.41
N GLY A 28 -16.72 -8.61 20.71
CA GLY A 28 -17.95 -9.34 20.98
C GLY A 28 -19.20 -8.70 20.39
N HIS A 29 -19.06 -7.80 19.43
CA HIS A 29 -20.20 -7.21 18.71
C HIS A 29 -20.67 -8.10 17.57
N ALA A 30 -21.96 -8.03 17.25
CA ALA A 30 -22.51 -8.66 16.07
C ALA A 30 -22.31 -7.71 14.88
N VAL A 31 -21.44 -8.09 13.94
CA VAL A 31 -21.01 -7.20 12.85
C VAL A 31 -21.66 -7.58 11.53
N SER A 32 -22.21 -6.59 10.87
CA SER A 32 -22.67 -6.63 9.48
C SER A 32 -21.84 -5.64 8.66
N VAL A 33 -21.63 -5.94 7.39
CA VAL A 33 -20.95 -5.05 6.44
C VAL A 33 -21.84 -4.76 5.26
N ALA A 34 -21.85 -3.51 4.81
CA ALA A 34 -22.58 -3.08 3.63
C ALA A 34 -21.59 -2.63 2.55
N VAL A 35 -21.62 -3.30 1.40
CA VAL A 35 -20.68 -3.11 0.30
C VAL A 35 -21.39 -3.13 -1.04
N ARG A 36 -20.83 -2.43 -2.02
CA ARG A 36 -21.34 -2.45 -3.40
C ARG A 36 -21.03 -3.74 -4.14
N SER A 37 -19.86 -4.30 -3.85
CA SER A 37 -19.25 -5.44 -4.54
C SER A 37 -18.83 -6.50 -3.49
N PRO A 38 -19.73 -7.42 -3.10
CA PRO A 38 -19.44 -8.46 -2.10
C PRO A 38 -18.23 -9.32 -2.45
N GLU A 39 -17.97 -9.55 -3.74
CA GLU A 39 -16.84 -10.33 -4.25
C GLU A 39 -15.48 -9.82 -3.76
N LYS A 40 -15.35 -8.53 -3.44
CA LYS A 40 -14.11 -7.94 -2.91
C LYS A 40 -13.79 -8.39 -1.48
N LEU A 41 -14.77 -8.94 -0.77
CA LEU A 41 -14.58 -9.44 0.59
C LEU A 41 -14.26 -10.94 0.62
N ALA A 42 -14.31 -11.64 -0.52
CA ALA A 42 -14.18 -13.11 -0.55
C ALA A 42 -12.85 -13.61 0.03
N GLU A 43 -11.77 -12.82 -0.07
CA GLU A 43 -10.44 -13.16 0.45
C GLU A 43 -10.19 -12.61 1.86
N MET A 44 -11.17 -11.93 2.47
CA MET A 44 -11.02 -11.41 3.83
C MET A 44 -11.11 -12.55 4.86
N PRO A 45 -10.16 -12.64 5.81
CA PRO A 45 -10.19 -13.67 6.86
C PRO A 45 -11.47 -13.69 7.70
N TRP A 46 -12.10 -12.52 7.88
CA TRP A 46 -13.31 -12.34 8.69
C TRP A 46 -14.61 -12.40 7.89
N SER A 47 -14.56 -12.63 6.57
CA SER A 47 -15.74 -12.56 5.70
C SER A 47 -16.85 -13.54 6.08
N THR A 48 -16.49 -14.70 6.65
CA THR A 48 -17.42 -15.73 7.10
C THR A 48 -18.07 -15.43 8.45
N ASP A 49 -17.51 -14.47 9.20
CA ASP A 49 -17.93 -14.14 10.57
C ASP A 49 -18.91 -12.96 10.62
N VAL A 50 -19.28 -12.40 9.46
CA VAL A 50 -20.14 -11.23 9.32
C VAL A 50 -21.31 -11.48 8.37
N THR A 51 -22.39 -10.73 8.54
CA THR A 51 -23.45 -10.64 7.53
C THR A 51 -23.07 -9.61 6.46
N ILE A 52 -23.12 -9.99 5.19
CA ILE A 52 -22.80 -9.10 4.07
C ILE A 52 -24.08 -8.64 3.37
N PHE A 53 -24.30 -7.33 3.33
CA PHE A 53 -25.37 -6.68 2.58
C PHE A 53 -24.81 -6.02 1.32
N THR A 54 -25.52 -6.19 0.20
CA THR A 54 -25.24 -5.45 -1.03
C THR A 54 -25.97 -4.11 -0.97
N VAL A 55 -25.21 -3.01 -0.98
CA VAL A 55 -25.75 -1.65 -0.88
C VAL A 55 -25.08 -0.75 -1.91
N ASP A 56 -25.88 0.04 -2.63
CA ASP A 56 -25.39 1.15 -3.45
C ASP A 56 -25.81 2.49 -2.82
N LEU A 57 -24.83 3.33 -2.50
CA LEU A 57 -25.07 4.64 -1.88
C LEU A 57 -25.54 5.70 -2.89
N ASP A 58 -25.36 5.44 -4.18
CA ASP A 58 -25.74 6.35 -5.26
C ASP A 58 -27.25 6.44 -5.48
N ASP A 59 -27.98 5.35 -5.22
CA ASP A 59 -29.44 5.28 -5.26
C ASP A 59 -30.05 5.02 -3.88
N GLY A 60 -29.28 4.43 -2.95
CA GLY A 60 -29.70 4.09 -1.60
C GLY A 60 -30.31 2.69 -1.50
N ASP A 61 -30.19 1.86 -2.55
CA ASP A 61 -30.72 0.52 -2.55
C ASP A 61 -30.03 -0.35 -1.49
N GLY A 62 -30.82 -1.18 -0.80
CA GLY A 62 -30.37 -2.04 0.30
C GLY A 62 -30.07 -1.34 1.64
N LEU A 63 -30.06 0.00 1.73
CA LEU A 63 -29.71 0.71 2.97
C LEU A 63 -30.64 0.39 4.15
N VAL A 64 -31.95 0.43 3.92
CA VAL A 64 -32.95 0.21 4.97
C VAL A 64 -32.90 -1.23 5.49
N GLU A 65 -32.70 -2.19 4.60
CA GLU A 65 -32.55 -3.61 4.97
C GLU A 65 -31.29 -3.80 5.81
N ALA A 66 -30.15 -3.26 5.36
CA ALA A 66 -28.88 -3.39 6.05
C ALA A 66 -28.88 -2.74 7.45
N MET A 67 -29.67 -1.68 7.65
CA MET A 67 -29.78 -0.96 8.92
C MET A 67 -30.85 -1.52 9.87
N SER A 68 -31.66 -2.48 9.43
CA SER A 68 -32.76 -3.02 10.23
C SER A 68 -32.23 -3.70 11.49
N GLY A 69 -32.62 -3.17 12.66
CA GLY A 69 -32.15 -3.67 13.95
C GLY A 69 -30.65 -3.41 14.19
N VAL A 70 -30.04 -2.43 13.56
CA VAL A 70 -28.66 -2.02 13.85
C VAL A 70 -28.65 -1.01 14.98
N ASP A 71 -27.74 -1.18 15.95
CA ASP A 71 -27.59 -0.24 17.05
C ASP A 71 -26.64 0.91 16.67
N VAL A 72 -25.55 0.60 15.95
CA VAL A 72 -24.50 1.56 15.58
C VAL A 72 -24.11 1.39 14.12
N VAL A 73 -24.04 2.48 13.37
CA VAL A 73 -23.56 2.51 11.97
C VAL A 73 -22.23 3.24 11.89
N PHE A 74 -21.20 2.59 11.36
CA PHE A 74 -19.97 3.25 10.92
C PHE A 74 -20.11 3.71 9.48
N TYR A 75 -19.87 4.99 9.22
CA TYR A 75 -19.72 5.55 7.88
C TYR A 75 -18.22 5.78 7.61
N LEU A 76 -17.58 4.84 6.92
CA LEU A 76 -16.17 4.91 6.52
C LEU A 76 -16.00 4.94 5.00
N VAL A 77 -17.06 5.27 4.28
CA VAL A 77 -17.02 5.47 2.84
C VAL A 77 -16.37 6.82 2.57
N HIS A 78 -15.38 6.82 1.68
CA HIS A 78 -14.75 8.02 1.20
C HIS A 78 -14.45 7.87 -0.28
N SER A 79 -15.14 8.64 -1.12
CA SER A 79 -14.91 8.62 -2.56
C SER A 79 -13.72 9.49 -2.94
N MET A 80 -12.50 9.13 -2.52
CA MET A 80 -11.28 9.81 -3.00
C MET A 80 -11.07 9.60 -4.52
N ASN A 81 -11.70 8.59 -5.11
CA ASN A 81 -11.45 8.16 -6.48
C ASN A 81 -12.43 8.73 -7.53
N SER A 82 -13.35 9.63 -7.16
CA SER A 82 -14.48 10.05 -8.01
C SER A 82 -14.30 11.36 -8.78
N GLY A 83 -13.11 11.98 -8.74
CA GLY A 83 -12.80 13.19 -9.52
C GLY A 83 -13.65 14.39 -9.11
N ILE A 84 -13.94 15.33 -10.03
CA ILE A 84 -14.50 16.67 -9.75
C ILE A 84 -15.94 16.65 -9.17
N VAL A 85 -16.70 15.55 -9.33
CA VAL A 85 -18.13 15.47 -8.91
C VAL A 85 -18.30 14.91 -7.49
N PHE A 86 -17.19 14.66 -6.77
CA PHE A 86 -17.20 13.98 -5.49
C PHE A 86 -18.06 14.68 -4.41
N GLU A 87 -17.99 16.02 -4.29
CA GLU A 87 -18.70 16.74 -3.23
C GLU A 87 -20.21 16.44 -3.23
N SER A 88 -20.87 16.61 -4.39
CA SER A 88 -22.32 16.37 -4.52
C SER A 88 -22.73 14.91 -4.27
N ARG A 89 -21.82 13.96 -4.55
CA ARG A 89 -22.06 12.53 -4.38
C ARG A 89 -21.89 12.10 -2.93
N GLU A 90 -20.87 12.62 -2.26
CA GLU A 90 -20.64 12.42 -0.82
C GLU A 90 -21.80 13.00 -0.01
N THR A 91 -22.24 14.24 -0.31
CA THR A 91 -23.42 14.85 0.31
C THR A 91 -24.65 13.96 0.16
N ARG A 92 -25.00 13.55 -1.06
CA ARG A 92 -26.18 12.69 -1.29
C ARG A 92 -26.08 11.36 -0.56
N SER A 93 -24.91 10.74 -0.56
CA SER A 93 -24.67 9.46 0.10
C SER A 93 -24.85 9.59 1.61
N ALA A 94 -24.25 10.61 2.21
CA ALA A 94 -24.37 10.89 3.65
C ALA A 94 -25.82 11.19 4.05
N SER A 95 -26.53 12.04 3.29
CA SER A 95 -27.95 12.34 3.56
C SER A 95 -28.82 11.09 3.48
N ARG A 96 -28.61 10.20 2.49
CA ARG A 96 -29.36 8.94 2.39
C ARG A 96 -29.09 8.01 3.56
N VAL A 97 -27.84 7.90 3.98
CA VAL A 97 -27.46 7.10 5.16
C VAL A 97 -28.11 7.66 6.41
N ALA A 98 -28.09 8.99 6.61
CA ALA A 98 -28.74 9.63 7.74
C ALA A 98 -30.26 9.36 7.76
N SER A 99 -30.94 9.53 6.62
CA SER A 99 -32.38 9.25 6.52
C SER A 99 -32.72 7.77 6.71
N ALA A 100 -31.90 6.85 6.17
CA ALA A 100 -32.11 5.42 6.36
C ALA A 100 -31.86 5.00 7.83
N ALA A 101 -30.86 5.58 8.48
CA ALA A 101 -30.55 5.34 9.88
C ALA A 101 -31.68 5.84 10.79
N GLU A 102 -32.25 7.01 10.50
CA GLU A 102 -33.44 7.52 11.19
C GLU A 102 -34.63 6.59 11.02
N PHE A 103 -34.92 6.18 9.77
CA PHE A 103 -36.04 5.29 9.46
C PHE A 103 -35.91 3.92 10.15
N ALA A 104 -34.70 3.38 10.22
CA ALA A 104 -34.41 2.10 10.86
C ALA A 104 -34.23 2.19 12.38
N HIS A 105 -34.36 3.40 12.96
CA HIS A 105 -34.16 3.66 14.39
C HIS A 105 -32.78 3.25 14.91
N VAL A 106 -31.74 3.51 14.11
CA VAL A 106 -30.34 3.35 14.54
C VAL A 106 -30.06 4.31 15.70
N ASN A 107 -29.34 3.84 16.72
CA ASN A 107 -29.07 4.66 17.90
C ASN A 107 -27.95 5.68 17.66
N ARG A 108 -26.94 5.30 16.87
CA ARG A 108 -25.75 6.14 16.65
C ARG A 108 -25.12 5.96 15.28
N ILE A 109 -24.66 7.07 14.71
CA ILE A 109 -23.74 7.09 13.57
C ILE A 109 -22.34 7.46 14.07
N ILE A 110 -21.32 6.72 13.62
CA ILE A 110 -19.91 7.04 13.85
C ILE A 110 -19.27 7.36 12.50
N TYR A 111 -18.71 8.55 12.35
CA TYR A 111 -18.06 9.01 11.14
C TYR A 111 -16.59 9.32 11.41
N LEU A 112 -15.70 8.87 10.52
CA LEU A 112 -14.29 9.29 10.52
C LEU A 112 -14.10 10.39 9.46
N GLY A 113 -14.15 11.64 9.93
CA GLY A 113 -13.83 12.89 9.26
C GLY A 113 -12.34 13.24 9.30
N GLY A 114 -12.01 14.38 8.69
CA GLY A 114 -10.65 14.85 8.52
C GLY A 114 -10.41 16.06 9.38
N LEU A 115 -9.26 16.11 10.03
CA LEU A 115 -8.86 17.27 10.83
C LEU A 115 -8.62 18.47 9.92
N HIS A 116 -9.25 19.59 10.25
CA HIS A 116 -9.18 20.83 9.49
C HIS A 116 -9.21 22.02 10.45
N PRO A 117 -8.64 23.18 10.09
CA PRO A 117 -8.75 24.36 10.91
C PRO A 117 -10.20 24.87 10.92
N ASP A 118 -10.62 25.49 12.03
CA ASP A 118 -11.92 26.16 12.13
C ASP A 118 -12.00 27.44 11.27
N SER A 119 -10.85 28.05 10.97
CA SER A 119 -10.75 29.31 10.23
C SER A 119 -10.01 29.14 8.91
N GLY A 120 -10.59 29.65 7.82
CA GLY A 120 -9.95 29.70 6.51
C GLY A 120 -10.80 29.12 5.40
N GLU A 121 -10.34 29.26 4.16
CA GLU A 121 -10.98 28.62 3.02
C GLU A 121 -10.44 27.19 2.90
N LEU A 122 -11.27 26.22 3.29
CA LEU A 122 -10.94 24.80 3.13
C LEU A 122 -10.85 24.44 1.64
N SER A 123 -9.93 23.55 1.31
CA SER A 123 -9.87 22.86 0.03
C SER A 123 -11.18 22.13 -0.25
N ALA A 124 -11.50 21.92 -1.53
CA ALA A 124 -12.68 21.18 -1.95
C ALA A 124 -12.82 19.84 -1.20
N HIS A 125 -11.70 19.13 -1.04
CA HIS A 125 -11.66 17.85 -0.36
C HIS A 125 -12.06 17.95 1.11
N MET A 126 -11.43 18.85 1.85
CA MET A 126 -11.67 19.03 3.28
C MET A 126 -13.05 19.62 3.56
N ARG A 127 -13.51 20.55 2.71
CA ARG A 127 -14.86 21.10 2.77
C ARG A 127 -15.93 20.02 2.61
N SER A 128 -15.76 19.10 1.66
CA SER A 128 -16.69 17.97 1.50
C SER A 128 -16.74 17.08 2.74
N ARG A 129 -15.58 16.78 3.35
CA ARG A 129 -15.52 15.93 4.55
C ARG A 129 -16.14 16.62 5.76
N ALA A 130 -15.84 17.90 5.97
CA ALA A 130 -16.46 18.70 7.03
C ALA A 130 -17.99 18.75 6.86
N HIS A 131 -18.46 18.94 5.62
CA HIS A 131 -19.89 18.96 5.33
C HIS A 131 -20.58 17.61 5.56
N VAL A 132 -19.95 16.48 5.24
CA VAL A 132 -20.47 15.15 5.59
C VAL A 132 -20.61 14.98 7.11
N GLY A 133 -19.60 15.43 7.87
CA GLY A 133 -19.69 15.46 9.33
C GLY A 133 -20.90 16.27 9.81
N GLN A 134 -21.09 17.47 9.26
CA GLN A 134 -22.22 18.32 9.59
C GLN A 134 -23.58 17.69 9.29
N ILE A 135 -23.72 16.98 8.16
CA ILE A 135 -24.95 16.25 7.81
C ILE A 135 -25.32 15.24 8.90
N PHE A 136 -24.34 14.51 9.45
CA PHE A 136 -24.61 13.55 10.51
C PHE A 136 -24.89 14.21 11.85
N ILE A 137 -24.23 15.33 12.19
CA ILE A 137 -24.52 16.10 13.40
C ILE A 137 -25.92 16.73 13.37
N GLU A 138 -26.36 17.20 12.20
CA GLU A 138 -27.69 17.81 12.02
C GLU A 138 -28.81 16.77 11.88
N ALA A 139 -28.47 15.49 11.70
CA ALA A 139 -29.45 14.42 11.57
C ALA A 139 -30.17 14.13 12.90
N PRO A 140 -31.39 13.55 12.86
CA PRO A 140 -32.12 13.15 14.07
C PRO A 140 -31.47 12.01 14.87
N VAL A 141 -30.51 11.30 14.28
CA VAL A 141 -29.74 10.22 14.91
C VAL A 141 -28.48 10.80 15.54
N ASP A 142 -28.21 10.47 16.80
CA ASP A 142 -27.01 10.94 17.50
C ASP A 142 -25.72 10.53 16.75
N ALA A 143 -24.76 11.44 16.59
CA ALA A 143 -23.54 11.17 15.85
C ALA A 143 -22.25 11.49 16.62
N ILE A 144 -21.27 10.61 16.52
CA ILE A 144 -19.88 10.86 16.94
C ILE A 144 -19.05 11.02 15.67
N VAL A 145 -18.54 12.23 15.45
CA VAL A 145 -17.67 12.52 14.30
C VAL A 145 -16.23 12.64 14.79
N PHE A 146 -15.36 11.72 14.40
CA PHE A 146 -13.92 11.81 14.67
C PHE A 146 -13.23 12.58 13.56
N GLN A 147 -12.42 13.58 13.90
CA GLN A 147 -11.58 14.33 12.98
C GLN A 147 -10.13 13.90 13.19
N ALA A 148 -9.56 13.19 12.22
CA ALA A 148 -8.19 12.69 12.29
C ALA A 148 -7.31 13.32 11.21
N GLY A 149 -6.05 13.57 11.56
CA GLY A 149 -5.02 14.04 10.63
C GLY A 149 -4.53 12.92 9.71
N ILE A 150 -3.22 12.89 9.44
CA ILE A 150 -2.65 11.84 8.60
C ILE A 150 -2.59 10.50 9.35
N ILE A 151 -3.22 9.47 8.77
CA ILE A 151 -3.22 8.12 9.36
C ILE A 151 -1.97 7.36 8.92
N ILE A 152 -1.16 6.93 9.90
CA ILE A 152 0.10 6.21 9.70
C ILE A 152 -0.12 4.71 9.92
N GLY A 153 0.18 3.92 8.90
CA GLY A 153 0.08 2.46 8.91
C GLY A 153 0.40 1.89 7.53
N ALA A 154 0.93 0.67 7.46
CA ALA A 154 1.21 0.01 6.19
C ALA A 154 -0.07 -0.06 5.35
N GLY A 155 0.00 0.28 4.06
CA GLY A 155 -1.17 0.31 3.17
C GLY A 155 -2.01 1.59 3.22
N SER A 156 -1.82 2.48 4.20
CA SER A 156 -2.52 3.78 4.25
C SER A 156 -2.02 4.68 3.12
N ALA A 157 -2.93 5.32 2.38
CA ALA A 157 -2.54 6.21 1.27
C ALA A 157 -1.58 7.33 1.69
N SER A 158 -1.80 7.94 2.85
CA SER A 158 -0.94 9.00 3.37
C SER A 158 0.45 8.48 3.74
N PHE A 159 0.51 7.33 4.42
CA PHE A 159 1.77 6.68 4.79
C PHE A 159 2.56 6.25 3.55
N GLU A 160 1.90 5.62 2.58
CA GLU A 160 2.53 5.16 1.34
C GLU A 160 3.03 6.34 0.51
N MET A 161 2.31 7.47 0.46
CA MET A 161 2.80 8.69 -0.17
C MET A 161 4.09 9.19 0.50
N ILE A 162 4.12 9.25 1.83
CA ILE A 162 5.32 9.65 2.60
C ILE A 162 6.47 8.69 2.33
N ARG A 163 6.22 7.38 2.41
CA ARG A 163 7.21 6.34 2.15
C ARG A 163 7.80 6.47 0.77
N HIS A 164 6.98 6.55 -0.28
CA HIS A 164 7.45 6.69 -1.65
C HIS A 164 8.22 7.99 -1.87
N LEU A 165 7.76 9.12 -1.34
CA LEU A 165 8.52 10.38 -1.44
C LEU A 165 9.89 10.26 -0.77
N ALA A 166 9.94 9.65 0.41
CA ALA A 166 11.17 9.49 1.17
C ALA A 166 12.11 8.42 0.60
N THR A 167 11.62 7.34 -0.01
CA THR A 167 12.46 6.31 -0.63
C THR A 167 12.97 6.76 -1.99
N GLU A 168 12.13 7.45 -2.77
CA GLU A 168 12.41 7.77 -4.17
C GLU A 168 13.30 9.00 -4.36
N LEU A 169 13.14 10.02 -3.52
CA LEU A 169 13.78 11.32 -3.68
C LEU A 169 14.67 11.68 -2.50
N ARG A 170 15.96 11.88 -2.75
CA ARG A 170 16.87 12.50 -1.75
C ARG A 170 16.69 14.01 -1.63
N TRP A 171 16.39 14.65 -2.75
CA TRP A 171 16.21 16.10 -2.86
C TRP A 171 14.76 16.33 -3.29
N ILE A 172 13.97 16.92 -2.40
CA ILE A 172 12.53 17.02 -2.54
C ILE A 172 12.18 18.50 -2.75
N PRO A 173 11.99 18.95 -4.00
CA PRO A 173 11.39 20.25 -4.26
C PRO A 173 9.93 20.18 -3.83
N ALA A 174 9.58 20.90 -2.78
CA ALA A 174 8.26 20.89 -2.20
C ALA A 174 7.66 22.30 -2.23
N PRO A 175 6.34 22.45 -2.44
CA PRO A 175 5.68 23.75 -2.34
C PRO A 175 5.66 24.28 -0.89
N ASN A 176 5.21 25.52 -0.73
CA ASN A 176 5.19 26.21 0.57
C ASN A 176 4.45 25.45 1.69
N TRP A 177 3.40 24.69 1.35
CA TRP A 177 2.62 23.90 2.31
C TRP A 177 3.42 22.80 3.01
N VAL A 178 4.64 22.49 2.58
CA VAL A 178 5.50 21.54 3.29
C VAL A 178 5.88 22.01 4.71
N SER A 179 5.65 23.30 4.99
CA SER A 179 5.87 23.92 6.31
C SER A 179 4.61 23.92 7.17
N ASN A 180 3.46 23.47 6.64
CA ASN A 180 2.22 23.33 7.40
C ASN A 180 2.36 22.25 8.45
N ARG A 181 1.64 22.43 9.55
CA ARG A 181 1.68 21.57 10.73
C ARG A 181 0.67 20.46 10.60
N VAL A 182 1.07 19.27 11.02
CA VAL A 182 0.26 18.07 11.05
C VAL A 182 0.48 17.32 12.33
N GLU A 183 -0.56 16.64 12.75
CA GLU A 183 -0.55 15.70 13.86
C GLU A 183 -0.90 14.30 13.34
N PRO A 184 0.13 13.47 13.06
CA PRO A 184 -0.10 12.11 12.59
C PRO A 184 -0.76 11.25 13.66
N LEU A 185 -1.58 10.29 13.27
CA LEU A 185 -2.17 9.31 14.20
C LEU A 185 -1.97 7.90 13.66
N ALA A 186 -1.51 6.98 14.51
CA ALA A 186 -1.35 5.59 14.11
C ALA A 186 -2.71 4.94 13.80
N ILE A 187 -2.78 4.08 12.78
CA ILE A 187 -3.99 3.29 12.50
C ILE A 187 -4.43 2.47 13.71
N ARG A 188 -3.48 2.00 14.52
CA ARG A 188 -3.71 1.37 15.82
C ARG A 188 -4.66 2.20 16.70
N ASP A 189 -4.33 3.48 16.86
CA ASP A 189 -5.03 4.40 17.77
C ASP A 189 -6.36 4.88 17.17
N VAL A 190 -6.41 5.10 15.85
CA VAL A 190 -7.69 5.36 15.15
C VAL A 190 -8.70 4.24 15.43
N LEU A 191 -8.27 2.98 15.31
CA LEU A 191 -9.15 1.84 15.54
C LEU A 191 -9.55 1.70 17.02
N TYR A 192 -8.66 2.05 17.96
CA TYR A 192 -8.99 2.10 19.37
C TYR A 192 -10.15 3.07 19.64
N TYR A 193 -10.10 4.29 19.12
CA TYR A 193 -11.19 5.26 19.26
C TYR A 193 -12.48 4.78 18.60
N LEU A 194 -12.39 4.20 17.39
CA LEU A 194 -13.57 3.70 16.68
C LEU A 194 -14.26 2.55 17.42
N VAL A 195 -13.51 1.55 17.91
CA VAL A 195 -14.08 0.44 18.69
C VAL A 195 -14.69 0.95 19.99
N SER A 196 -13.98 1.80 20.72
CA SER A 196 -14.45 2.35 22.00
C SER A 196 -15.70 3.23 21.85
N ALA A 197 -15.88 3.89 20.71
CA ALA A 197 -17.05 4.72 20.42
C ALA A 197 -18.38 3.94 20.35
N VAL A 198 -18.32 2.62 20.10
CA VAL A 198 -19.50 1.74 20.16
C VAL A 198 -20.01 1.62 21.59
N GLU A 199 -19.13 1.69 22.58
CA GLU A 199 -19.44 1.49 23.99
C GLU A 199 -19.83 2.78 24.73
N VAL A 200 -19.59 3.96 24.13
CA VAL A 200 -19.91 5.26 24.75
C VAL A 200 -21.40 5.33 25.11
N LEU A 201 -21.68 5.48 26.40
CA LEU A 201 -23.04 5.57 26.92
C LEU A 201 -23.61 6.99 26.80
N GLY A 202 -24.93 7.09 26.73
CA GLY A 202 -25.64 8.37 26.66
C GLY A 202 -25.72 8.97 25.25
N ARG A 203 -26.35 10.15 25.18
CA ARG A 203 -26.53 10.89 23.94
C ARG A 203 -25.33 11.79 23.70
N VAL A 204 -24.61 11.55 22.61
CA VAL A 204 -23.45 12.34 22.18
C VAL A 204 -23.68 12.70 20.72
N ASN A 205 -23.75 13.99 20.43
CA ASN A 205 -23.95 14.50 19.08
C ASN A 205 -23.01 15.67 18.81
N ARG A 206 -21.74 15.37 18.49
CA ARG A 206 -20.70 16.38 18.20
C ARG A 206 -19.49 15.76 17.49
N SER A 207 -18.64 16.64 16.98
CA SER A 207 -17.32 16.29 16.49
C SER A 207 -16.27 16.26 17.61
N PHE A 208 -15.21 15.50 17.38
CA PHE A 208 -14.05 15.35 18.24
C PHE A 208 -12.77 15.22 17.42
N ASP A 209 -11.76 16.02 17.75
CA ASP A 209 -10.42 15.83 17.22
C ASP A 209 -9.73 14.63 17.87
N ILE A 210 -9.03 13.84 17.06
CA ILE A 210 -8.14 12.77 17.51
C ILE A 210 -6.77 12.91 16.85
N GLY A 211 -5.73 12.94 17.67
CA GLY A 211 -4.33 13.12 17.27
C GLY A 211 -3.39 12.45 18.27
N SER A 212 -2.12 12.28 17.90
CA SER A 212 -1.12 11.60 18.74
C SER A 212 -0.48 12.50 19.80
N GLY A 213 -0.71 13.81 19.75
CA GLY A 213 0.04 14.85 20.47
C GLY A 213 1.36 15.25 19.80
N ASP A 214 1.77 14.54 18.74
CA ASP A 214 3.09 14.68 18.11
C ASP A 214 2.98 15.62 16.88
N VAL A 215 3.09 16.93 17.13
CA VAL A 215 2.90 17.95 16.09
C VAL A 215 4.20 18.19 15.31
N LEU A 216 4.15 17.92 14.01
CA LEU A 216 5.28 18.00 13.08
C LEU A 216 4.91 18.85 11.86
N THR A 217 5.90 19.32 11.12
CA THR A 217 5.69 19.80 9.75
C THR A 217 5.72 18.64 8.76
N TYR A 218 5.11 18.78 7.58
CA TYR A 218 5.27 17.78 6.51
C TYR A 218 6.73 17.51 6.14
N ALA A 219 7.58 18.55 6.19
CA ALA A 219 9.02 18.38 5.98
C ALA A 219 9.66 17.49 7.05
N GLU A 220 9.26 17.61 8.31
CA GLU A 220 9.75 16.78 9.42
C GLU A 220 9.23 15.36 9.33
N VAL A 221 7.96 15.15 8.98
CA VAL A 221 7.38 13.82 8.73
C VAL A 221 8.25 13.03 7.74
N VAL A 222 8.55 13.62 6.58
CA VAL A 222 9.38 12.95 5.54
C VAL A 222 10.82 12.70 6.02
N LYS A 223 11.41 13.64 6.77
CA LYS A 223 12.77 13.49 7.30
C LYS A 223 12.83 12.42 8.38
N SER A 224 11.88 12.41 9.32
CA SER A 224 11.78 11.43 10.39
C SER A 224 11.55 10.04 9.84
N PHE A 225 10.63 9.87 8.86
CA PHE A 225 10.49 8.62 8.13
C PHE A 225 11.84 8.14 7.58
N SER A 226 12.60 9.02 6.91
CA SER A 226 13.87 8.62 6.29
C SER A 226 14.92 8.16 7.30
N ARG A 227 14.93 8.75 8.50
CA ARG A 227 15.82 8.35 9.59
C ARG A 227 15.45 6.96 10.11
N ILE A 228 14.16 6.73 10.35
CA ILE A 228 13.63 5.46 10.88
C ILE A 228 13.85 4.33 9.87
N ALA A 229 13.59 4.59 8.58
CA ALA A 229 13.81 3.63 7.49
C ALA A 229 15.29 3.41 7.13
N GLY A 230 16.26 3.97 7.88
CA GLY A 230 17.70 3.80 7.62
C GLY A 230 18.18 4.44 6.30
N LEU A 231 17.44 5.40 5.76
CA LEU A 231 17.74 6.07 4.50
C LEU A 231 18.73 7.22 4.70
N LYS A 232 19.40 7.62 3.61
CA LYS A 232 20.22 8.84 3.63
C LYS A 232 19.33 10.07 3.91
N PRO A 233 19.84 11.09 4.63
CA PRO A 233 19.08 12.29 4.95
C PRO A 233 18.41 12.92 3.73
N ARG A 234 17.13 13.27 3.89
CA ARG A 234 16.31 13.92 2.86
C ARG A 234 16.35 15.43 3.01
N HIS A 235 16.57 16.10 1.89
CA HIS A 235 16.66 17.55 1.81
C HIS A 235 15.39 18.07 1.17
N VAL A 236 14.50 18.61 2.00
CA VAL A 236 13.22 19.20 1.57
C VAL A 236 13.43 20.69 1.35
N PHE A 237 13.19 21.15 0.12
CA PHE A 237 13.31 22.56 -0.27
C PHE A 237 11.91 23.14 -0.41
N ASN A 238 11.59 24.09 0.46
CA ASN A 238 10.40 24.91 0.33
C ASN A 238 10.59 25.90 -0.85
N LEU A 239 9.82 25.71 -1.91
CA LEU A 239 9.85 26.52 -3.12
C LEU A 239 8.48 27.19 -3.33
N PRO A 240 8.44 28.45 -3.81
CA PRO A 240 7.21 29.16 -4.11
C PRO A 240 6.60 28.66 -5.42
N ILE A 241 6.14 27.41 -5.43
CA ILE A 241 5.54 26.75 -6.59
C ILE A 241 4.04 27.06 -6.60
N PRO A 242 3.54 27.86 -7.56
CA PRO A 242 2.14 28.21 -7.64
C PRO A 242 1.39 27.08 -8.36
N ALA A 243 0.90 26.08 -7.62
CA ALA A 243 -0.39 25.40 -7.85
C ALA A 243 -0.44 23.99 -7.22
N PRO A 244 -1.55 23.63 -6.54
CA PRO A 244 -1.82 22.26 -6.10
C PRO A 244 -1.88 21.25 -7.26
N LEU A 245 -2.31 21.66 -8.45
CA LEU A 245 -2.38 20.77 -9.64
C LEU A 245 -0.99 20.30 -10.10
N LEU A 246 -0.02 21.21 -10.16
CA LEU A 246 1.37 20.88 -10.52
C LEU A 246 2.01 20.00 -9.44
N SER A 247 1.66 20.24 -8.18
CA SER A 247 2.15 19.48 -7.03
C SER A 247 1.61 18.05 -7.03
N GLY A 248 0.31 17.86 -7.29
CA GLY A 248 -0.29 16.53 -7.42
C GLY A 248 0.23 15.75 -8.64
N LEU A 249 0.46 16.43 -9.77
CA LEU A 249 1.09 15.82 -10.95
C LEU A 249 2.53 15.38 -10.67
N TRP A 250 3.29 16.23 -9.96
CA TRP A 250 4.65 15.92 -9.53
C TRP A 250 4.69 14.70 -8.59
N VAL A 251 3.83 14.68 -7.57
CA VAL A 251 3.73 13.54 -6.64
C VAL A 251 3.28 12.27 -7.38
N GLY A 252 2.30 12.35 -8.27
CA GLY A 252 1.86 11.21 -9.08
C GLY A 252 2.88 10.71 -10.11
N LEU A 253 3.88 11.53 -10.46
CA LEU A 253 4.99 11.10 -11.32
C LEU A 253 6.06 10.33 -10.53
N VAL A 254 6.29 10.74 -9.28
CA VAL A 254 7.34 10.18 -8.43
C VAL A 254 6.86 8.97 -7.64
N THR A 255 5.59 8.97 -7.26
CA THR A 255 4.95 7.90 -6.48
C THR A 255 4.07 7.04 -7.40
N PRO A 256 3.89 5.75 -7.10
CA PRO A 256 2.96 4.88 -7.84
C PRO A 256 1.48 5.14 -7.48
N LEU A 257 1.18 6.13 -6.64
CA LEU A 257 -0.19 6.45 -6.29
C LEU A 257 -0.93 7.02 -7.51
N PRO A 258 -2.18 6.59 -7.77
CA PRO A 258 -2.95 7.12 -8.87
C PRO A 258 -3.24 8.62 -8.65
N LEU A 259 -3.27 9.39 -9.75
CA LEU A 259 -3.47 10.84 -9.71
C LEU A 259 -4.80 11.25 -9.04
N THR A 260 -5.81 10.36 -9.10
CA THR A 260 -7.10 10.53 -8.42
C THR A 260 -6.98 10.56 -6.90
N LEU A 261 -5.97 9.89 -6.32
CA LEU A 261 -5.68 9.94 -4.88
C LEU A 261 -4.68 11.04 -4.53
N THR A 262 -3.65 11.25 -5.35
CA THR A 262 -2.61 12.23 -5.01
C THR A 262 -3.12 13.66 -5.04
N LEU A 263 -4.02 14.02 -5.94
CA LEU A 263 -4.57 15.38 -6.03
C LEU A 263 -5.36 15.79 -4.77
N PRO A 264 -6.37 15.03 -4.31
CA PRO A 264 -7.08 15.35 -3.07
C PRO A 264 -6.16 15.33 -1.83
N LEU A 265 -5.23 14.39 -1.76
CA LEU A 265 -4.25 14.34 -0.66
C LEU A 265 -3.41 15.61 -0.64
N VAL A 266 -2.77 15.99 -1.75
CA VAL A 266 -1.94 17.20 -1.86
C VAL A 266 -2.75 18.47 -1.57
N GLN A 267 -4.02 18.53 -1.98
CA GLN A 267 -4.91 19.63 -1.64
C GLN A 267 -5.15 19.72 -0.12
N SER A 268 -5.40 18.61 0.56
CA SER A 268 -5.54 18.59 2.02
C SER A 268 -4.26 18.98 2.76
N LEU A 269 -3.06 18.77 2.16
CA LEU A 269 -1.80 19.20 2.78
C LEU A 269 -1.64 20.72 2.84
N GLN A 270 -2.48 21.48 2.14
CA GLN A 270 -2.42 22.95 2.13
C GLN A 270 -2.97 23.60 3.39
N GLU A 271 -3.56 22.80 4.29
CA GLU A 271 -4.13 23.22 5.56
C GLU A 271 -3.34 22.62 6.72
N ASP A 272 -3.34 23.29 7.87
CA ASP A 272 -2.83 22.70 9.11
C ASP A 272 -3.83 21.64 9.60
N ALA A 273 -3.33 20.50 10.06
CA ALA A 273 -4.14 19.39 10.54
C ALA A 273 -3.64 18.96 11.93
N VAL A 274 -3.91 19.80 12.93
CA VAL A 274 -3.52 19.63 14.33
C VAL A 274 -4.78 19.68 15.20
N ALA A 275 -4.91 18.77 16.16
CA ALA A 275 -6.05 18.74 17.07
C ALA A 275 -6.10 20.03 17.91
N ASP A 276 -7.26 20.69 17.91
CA ASP A 276 -7.48 21.90 18.70
C ASP A 276 -8.11 21.59 20.07
N GLU A 277 -8.71 20.39 20.22
CA GLU A 277 -9.37 19.96 21.44
C GLU A 277 -9.13 18.47 21.80
N HIS A 278 -9.36 18.14 23.08
CA HIS A 278 -9.19 16.78 23.62
C HIS A 278 -10.38 16.33 24.48
N ALA A 279 -11.59 16.87 24.27
CA ALA A 279 -12.73 16.51 25.12
C ALA A 279 -13.18 15.06 24.91
N ILE A 280 -12.73 14.40 23.85
CA ILE A 280 -12.95 12.97 23.63
C ILE A 280 -12.41 12.14 24.80
N ASP A 281 -11.32 12.56 25.44
CA ASP A 281 -10.69 11.84 26.55
C ASP A 281 -11.62 11.67 27.77
N SER A 282 -12.65 12.52 27.88
CA SER A 282 -13.68 12.40 28.91
C SER A 282 -14.69 11.28 28.65
N LEU A 283 -14.83 10.85 27.38
CA LEU A 283 -15.74 9.79 26.94
C LEU A 283 -14.98 8.49 26.64
N ILE A 284 -13.84 8.61 26.00
CA ILE A 284 -12.95 7.52 25.60
C ILE A 284 -11.55 7.94 26.05
N PRO A 285 -11.09 7.49 27.24
CA PRO A 285 -9.74 7.82 27.68
C PRO A 285 -8.71 7.21 26.73
N PRO A 286 -7.50 7.80 26.62
CA PRO A 286 -6.42 7.23 25.83
C PRO A 286 -6.14 5.76 26.22
N PRO A 287 -5.60 4.94 25.30
CA PRO A 287 -5.21 3.57 25.61
C PRO A 287 -4.31 3.51 26.83
N ALA A 288 -4.40 2.45 27.64
CA ALA A 288 -3.56 2.30 28.83
C ALA A 288 -2.05 2.31 28.52
N ALA A 289 -1.67 1.83 27.32
CA ALA A 289 -0.30 1.87 26.81
C ALA A 289 0.14 3.26 26.29
N GLY A 290 -0.75 4.26 26.30
CA GLY A 290 -0.58 5.56 25.66
C GLY A 290 -0.80 5.49 24.15
N LEU A 291 -0.92 6.67 23.52
CA LEU A 291 -0.94 6.81 22.05
C LEU A 291 0.47 6.63 21.47
N LEU A 292 0.60 6.13 20.24
CA LEU A 292 1.90 6.02 19.58
C LEU A 292 2.38 7.39 19.10
N THR A 293 3.67 7.64 19.30
CA THR A 293 4.35 8.76 18.62
C THR A 293 4.40 8.51 17.11
N TYR A 294 4.69 9.55 16.33
CA TYR A 294 4.87 9.39 14.89
C TYR A 294 5.96 8.37 14.57
N GLU A 295 7.04 8.37 15.33
CA GLU A 295 8.18 7.49 15.10
C GLU A 295 7.81 6.03 15.33
N GLN A 296 7.14 5.74 16.46
CA GLN A 296 6.66 4.39 16.78
C GLN A 296 5.64 3.89 15.75
N ALA A 297 4.76 4.77 15.26
CA ALA A 297 3.79 4.43 14.22
C ALA A 297 4.48 4.04 12.90
N VAL A 298 5.57 4.73 12.53
CA VAL A 298 6.36 4.40 11.33
C VAL A 298 7.14 3.10 11.52
N GLU A 299 7.77 2.90 12.68
CA GLU A 299 8.48 1.65 13.01
C GLU A 299 7.56 0.45 12.89
N LEU A 300 6.36 0.54 13.48
CA LEU A 300 5.35 -0.50 13.41
C LEU A 300 4.90 -0.76 11.96
N ALA A 301 4.64 0.30 11.19
CA ALA A 301 4.23 0.17 9.79
C ALA A 301 5.33 -0.46 8.91
N LEU A 302 6.60 -0.11 9.11
CA LEU A 302 7.72 -0.69 8.37
C LEU A 302 7.95 -2.15 8.73
N PHE A 303 7.86 -2.49 10.01
CA PHE A 303 8.00 -3.86 10.50
C PHE A 303 6.96 -4.78 9.85
N ARG A 304 5.67 -4.39 9.89
CA ARG A 304 4.57 -5.18 9.30
C ARG A 304 4.62 -5.27 7.78
N ALA A 305 5.04 -4.21 7.11
CA ALA A 305 5.27 -4.24 5.67
C ALA A 305 6.37 -5.26 5.32
N ALA A 306 7.48 -5.27 6.08
CA ALA A 306 8.59 -6.18 5.84
C ALA A 306 8.26 -7.66 6.08
N GLU A 307 7.43 -7.97 7.09
CA GLU A 307 6.90 -9.33 7.32
C GLU A 307 6.06 -9.80 6.12
N THR A 308 5.15 -8.97 5.64
CA THR A 308 4.26 -9.30 4.51
C THR A 308 5.03 -9.45 3.20
N GLU A 309 6.07 -8.63 3.00
CA GLU A 309 6.95 -8.68 1.83
C GLU A 309 7.95 -9.86 1.90
N GLY A 310 7.89 -10.71 2.94
CA GLY A 310 8.75 -11.88 3.10
C GLY A 310 10.22 -11.54 3.35
N ALA A 311 10.51 -10.31 3.77
CA ALA A 311 11.87 -9.82 3.95
C ALA A 311 12.50 -10.21 5.30
N ILE A 312 11.69 -10.70 6.25
CA ILE A 312 12.12 -11.08 7.61
C ILE A 312 11.51 -12.45 7.96
N GLY A 313 12.37 -13.45 8.21
CA GLY A 313 11.99 -14.62 9.02
C GLY A 313 12.10 -14.23 10.49
N THR A 314 11.00 -14.21 11.23
CA THR A 314 10.92 -13.55 12.54
C THR A 314 11.21 -14.50 13.70
N ASP A 315 12.15 -14.08 14.55
CA ASP A 315 12.34 -14.49 15.97
C ASP A 315 11.97 -13.31 16.91
N TRP A 316 11.09 -12.41 16.48
CA TRP A 316 10.64 -11.25 17.28
C TRP A 316 9.15 -11.40 17.65
N GLU A 317 8.86 -12.39 18.51
CA GLU A 317 7.53 -12.62 19.10
C GLU A 317 7.34 -11.95 20.47
N ALA A 318 8.33 -11.20 20.97
CA ALA A 318 8.25 -10.61 22.31
C ALA A 318 7.68 -9.17 22.25
N ASP A 319 6.50 -9.00 22.88
CA ASP A 319 5.80 -7.74 23.21
C ASP A 319 4.98 -7.06 22.08
N ILE A 320 4.29 -7.84 21.26
CA ILE A 320 3.28 -7.34 20.32
C ILE A 320 1.93 -7.24 21.04
N ASP A 321 1.53 -6.03 21.45
CA ASP A 321 0.20 -5.73 21.98
C ASP A 321 -0.90 -6.04 20.93
N GLU A 322 -2.06 -6.57 21.34
CA GLU A 322 -3.17 -6.99 20.45
C GLU A 322 -3.64 -5.88 19.49
N LEU A 323 -3.49 -4.62 19.91
CA LEU A 323 -3.83 -3.46 19.08
C LEU A 323 -2.87 -3.31 17.88
N SER A 324 -1.62 -3.76 17.99
CA SER A 324 -0.57 -3.54 16.98
C SER A 324 -0.72 -4.40 15.71
N GLU A 325 -1.53 -5.46 15.75
CA GLU A 325 -2.02 -6.20 14.56
C GLU A 325 -2.78 -5.30 13.57
N ALA A 326 -3.12 -4.06 13.97
CA ALA A 326 -3.85 -3.11 13.13
C ALA A 326 -3.00 -2.64 11.95
N ALA A 327 -1.68 -2.66 12.12
CA ALA A 327 -0.74 -2.21 11.13
C ALA A 327 -0.41 -3.27 10.08
N ASP A 328 -0.96 -4.48 10.21
CA ASP A 328 -0.71 -5.58 9.28
C ASP A 328 -1.25 -5.25 7.89
N SER A 329 -0.54 -5.69 6.84
CA SER A 329 -1.02 -5.58 5.48
C SER A 329 -2.15 -6.58 5.23
N LEU A 330 -3.14 -6.18 4.44
CA LEU A 330 -4.32 -7.00 4.10
C LEU A 330 -4.37 -7.30 2.60
N PRO A 331 -5.04 -8.40 2.16
CA PRO A 331 -5.18 -8.73 0.73
C PRO A 331 -5.84 -7.62 -0.12
N ILE A 332 -6.69 -6.79 0.49
CA ILE A 332 -7.35 -5.65 -0.19
C ILE A 332 -6.51 -4.38 -0.21
N ASP A 333 -5.39 -4.36 0.49
CA ASP A 333 -4.54 -3.18 0.46
C ASP A 333 -4.11 -2.92 -0.99
N PRO A 334 -4.04 -1.65 -1.40
CA PRO A 334 -3.80 -1.34 -2.80
C PRO A 334 -2.48 -1.92 -3.29
N HIS A 335 -2.45 -2.43 -4.53
CA HIS A 335 -1.22 -2.96 -5.15
C HIS A 335 -0.04 -1.97 -5.20
N TRP A 336 -0.27 -0.67 -4.98
CA TRP A 336 0.76 0.37 -4.90
C TRP A 336 1.36 0.55 -3.49
N ALA A 337 0.82 -0.13 -2.48
CA ALA A 337 1.34 -0.17 -1.11
C ALA A 337 2.61 -1.04 -1.04
N GLY A 338 3.50 -0.75 -0.08
CA GLY A 338 4.74 -1.52 0.07
C GLY A 338 5.73 -1.39 -1.10
N SER A 339 6.83 -2.13 -1.05
CA SER A 339 7.82 -2.12 -2.13
C SER A 339 7.18 -2.58 -3.46
N GLN A 340 7.40 -1.81 -4.53
CA GLN A 340 6.81 -2.07 -5.83
C GLN A 340 7.64 -3.11 -6.57
N LEU A 341 7.33 -4.40 -6.40
CA LEU A 341 7.92 -5.43 -7.24
C LEU A 341 7.35 -5.31 -8.66
N ILE A 342 8.14 -4.79 -9.60
CA ILE A 342 7.78 -4.70 -11.00
C ILE A 342 8.13 -6.02 -11.69
N GLU A 343 7.14 -6.67 -12.29
CA GLU A 343 7.32 -7.94 -12.98
C GLU A 343 7.21 -7.81 -14.51
N ASP A 344 8.09 -8.50 -15.23
CA ASP A 344 8.05 -8.70 -16.68
C ASP A 344 8.21 -10.19 -16.97
N GLY A 345 7.07 -10.88 -17.09
CA GLY A 345 6.97 -12.33 -17.28
C GLY A 345 6.53 -12.73 -18.69
N ARG A 346 7.08 -13.83 -19.21
CA ARG A 346 6.71 -14.44 -20.50
C ARG A 346 6.72 -15.96 -20.37
N ALA A 347 5.75 -16.61 -21.02
CA ALA A 347 5.69 -18.06 -21.11
C ALA A 347 5.82 -18.51 -22.57
N PHE A 348 6.57 -19.57 -22.79
CA PHE A 348 6.79 -20.21 -24.08
C PHE A 348 6.46 -21.69 -23.95
N VAL A 349 5.87 -22.29 -24.97
CA VAL A 349 5.58 -23.73 -25.01
C VAL A 349 6.43 -24.35 -26.11
N PHE A 350 7.21 -25.37 -25.74
CA PHE A 350 8.06 -26.13 -26.65
C PHE A 350 7.55 -27.57 -26.73
N PRO A 351 6.77 -27.93 -27.76
CA PRO A 351 6.09 -29.23 -27.83
C PRO A 351 7.04 -30.42 -27.98
N ASP A 352 8.27 -30.16 -28.41
CA ASP A 352 9.28 -31.16 -28.76
C ASP A 352 10.40 -31.31 -27.72
N LEU A 353 10.29 -30.62 -26.57
CA LEU A 353 11.31 -30.61 -25.52
C LEU A 353 10.70 -30.97 -24.17
N ARG A 354 11.52 -31.60 -23.31
CA ARG A 354 11.23 -31.87 -21.90
C ARG A 354 12.00 -30.93 -20.97
N ALA A 355 11.52 -30.80 -19.73
CA ALA A 355 12.09 -29.91 -18.72
C ALA A 355 13.55 -30.23 -18.39
N ASP A 356 13.93 -31.51 -18.37
CA ASP A 356 15.30 -32.00 -18.16
C ASP A 356 16.29 -31.56 -19.26
N GLN A 357 15.83 -31.53 -20.51
CA GLN A 357 16.61 -31.10 -21.67
C GLN A 357 16.87 -29.59 -21.63
N LEU A 358 15.84 -28.81 -21.30
CA LEU A 358 16.00 -27.37 -21.06
C LEU A 358 16.87 -27.11 -19.83
N TRP A 359 16.74 -27.94 -18.79
CA TRP A 359 17.53 -27.83 -17.56
C TRP A 359 19.01 -28.00 -17.79
N THR A 360 19.41 -28.92 -18.66
CA THR A 360 20.82 -29.10 -18.99
C THR A 360 21.45 -27.82 -19.54
N ILE A 361 20.69 -27.06 -20.37
CA ILE A 361 21.14 -25.76 -20.87
C ILE A 361 21.08 -24.70 -19.77
N VAL A 362 19.99 -24.62 -19.00
CA VAL A 362 19.80 -23.60 -17.95
C VAL A 362 20.81 -23.77 -16.80
N ALA A 363 21.14 -25.00 -16.42
CA ALA A 363 22.19 -25.31 -15.44
C ALA A 363 23.61 -25.09 -15.99
N SER A 364 23.77 -25.00 -17.31
CA SER A 364 25.03 -24.63 -17.96
C SER A 364 25.19 -23.12 -18.15
N ILE A 365 24.22 -22.31 -17.68
CA ILE A 365 24.28 -20.86 -17.77
C ILE A 365 25.51 -20.40 -16.96
N GLY A 366 26.57 -19.98 -17.65
CA GLY A 366 27.86 -19.61 -17.04
C GLY A 366 29.06 -20.45 -17.48
N ARG A 367 28.89 -21.65 -18.06
CA ARG A 367 30.00 -22.52 -18.50
C ARG A 367 30.54 -22.21 -19.90
N GLU A 368 29.71 -21.69 -20.80
CA GLU A 368 30.11 -21.40 -22.18
C GLU A 368 29.76 -19.98 -22.64
N ARG A 369 30.49 -19.50 -23.65
CA ARG A 369 30.44 -18.17 -24.30
C ARG A 369 29.06 -17.73 -24.83
N TRP A 370 28.01 -18.53 -24.72
CA TRP A 370 26.72 -18.33 -25.38
C TRP A 370 25.94 -17.11 -24.87
N TRP A 371 26.14 -16.69 -23.61
CA TRP A 371 25.56 -15.42 -23.08
C TRP A 371 26.26 -14.17 -23.66
N ASN A 372 27.54 -14.27 -24.02
CA ASN A 372 28.37 -13.13 -24.46
C ASN A 372 28.58 -13.04 -25.98
N SER A 373 28.07 -13.97 -26.79
CA SER A 373 28.43 -14.10 -28.21
C SER A 373 27.48 -13.41 -29.21
N GLN A 374 26.75 -12.36 -28.80
CA GLN A 374 25.91 -11.56 -29.72
C GLN A 374 26.20 -10.04 -29.61
N PRO A 375 26.47 -9.34 -30.74
CA PRO A 375 26.80 -7.90 -30.78
C PRO A 375 25.84 -6.93 -30.06
N PRO A 376 24.51 -7.16 -30.00
CA PRO A 376 23.59 -6.23 -29.34
C PRO A 376 23.71 -6.22 -27.81
N ALA A 377 23.92 -7.38 -27.18
CA ALA A 377 23.99 -7.52 -25.73
C ALA A 377 25.29 -6.91 -25.15
N SER A 378 26.41 -7.05 -25.86
CA SER A 378 27.69 -6.43 -25.45
C SER A 378 27.74 -4.92 -25.69
N LYS A 379 26.98 -4.39 -26.66
CA LYS A 379 26.81 -2.94 -26.87
C LYS A 379 25.92 -2.32 -25.80
N LEU A 380 24.87 -3.05 -25.38
CA LEU A 380 24.02 -2.63 -24.26
C LEU A 380 24.81 -2.59 -22.96
N ARG A 381 25.57 -3.64 -22.64
CA ARG A 381 26.39 -3.70 -21.42
C ARG A 381 27.35 -2.51 -21.34
N ARG A 382 28.02 -2.20 -22.45
CA ARG A 382 28.89 -1.02 -22.57
C ARG A 382 28.17 0.32 -22.42
N LEU A 383 26.88 0.40 -22.78
CA LEU A 383 26.06 1.59 -22.55
C LEU A 383 25.60 1.69 -21.09
N GLN A 384 25.25 0.56 -20.46
CA GLN A 384 24.87 0.46 -19.05
C GLN A 384 26.03 0.84 -18.13
N ASP A 385 27.20 0.23 -18.35
CA ASP A 385 28.42 0.46 -17.57
C ASP A 385 28.89 1.94 -17.64
N ARG A 386 28.62 2.62 -18.77
CA ARG A 386 29.08 3.98 -19.04
C ARG A 386 28.20 5.08 -18.45
N ILE A 387 26.92 4.80 -18.17
CA ILE A 387 25.97 5.81 -17.69
C ILE A 387 25.70 5.65 -16.18
N PHE A 388 25.75 4.43 -15.64
CA PHE A 388 25.22 4.15 -14.30
C PHE A 388 26.22 3.52 -13.31
N GLY A 389 27.46 3.27 -13.75
CA GLY A 389 28.48 2.57 -12.96
C GLY A 389 28.66 1.13 -13.43
N SER A 390 29.86 0.59 -13.26
CA SER A 390 30.17 -0.78 -13.66
C SER A 390 29.44 -1.78 -12.78
N ALA A 391 28.84 -2.81 -13.38
CA ALA A 391 28.61 -4.05 -12.63
C ALA A 391 29.94 -4.47 -11.98
N GLY A 392 29.91 -4.94 -10.72
CA GLY A 392 31.10 -5.38 -10.00
C GLY A 392 31.97 -6.32 -10.85
N PRO A 393 33.30 -6.39 -10.60
CA PRO A 393 34.22 -7.08 -11.50
C PRO A 393 33.71 -8.46 -11.85
N SER A 394 33.52 -8.75 -13.15
CA SER A 394 33.11 -10.07 -13.62
C SER A 394 34.07 -11.12 -13.08
N ARG A 395 33.69 -11.79 -11.99
CA ARG A 395 34.38 -12.98 -11.52
C ARG A 395 34.09 -14.05 -12.56
N GLY A 396 35.11 -14.40 -13.34
CA GLY A 396 35.01 -15.47 -14.32
C GLY A 396 34.56 -16.77 -13.63
N PRO A 397 33.84 -17.65 -14.33
CA PRO A 397 33.34 -18.90 -13.74
C PRO A 397 34.51 -19.71 -13.18
N ARG A 398 34.45 -20.09 -11.90
CA ARG A 398 35.37 -21.05 -11.28
C ARG A 398 34.70 -22.42 -11.21
N PHE A 399 34.53 -23.15 -12.32
CA PHE A 399 33.87 -24.46 -12.24
C PHE A 399 34.62 -25.58 -12.96
N LEU A 400 35.18 -26.49 -12.15
CA LEU A 400 35.57 -27.84 -12.54
C LEU A 400 34.43 -28.87 -12.30
N THR A 401 33.42 -28.57 -11.46
CA THR A 401 32.31 -29.50 -11.11
C THR A 401 31.02 -28.75 -10.76
N GLY A 402 29.94 -28.95 -11.53
CA GLY A 402 28.60 -28.37 -11.29
C GLY A 402 28.48 -26.84 -11.34
N VAL A 403 27.26 -26.35 -11.17
CA VAL A 403 26.88 -24.97 -10.80
C VAL A 403 26.04 -25.12 -9.52
N ARG A 404 26.21 -24.23 -8.53
CA ARG A 404 25.60 -24.29 -7.19
C ARG A 404 24.99 -22.93 -6.81
N GLU A 405 24.13 -22.94 -5.79
CA GLU A 405 23.63 -21.71 -5.17
C GLU A 405 24.80 -20.85 -4.65
N GLY A 406 24.71 -19.53 -4.84
CA GLY A 406 25.78 -18.57 -4.54
C GLY A 406 26.82 -18.37 -5.65
N ASP A 407 26.75 -19.13 -6.75
CA ASP A 407 27.72 -19.00 -7.84
C ASP A 407 27.46 -17.76 -8.71
N PRO A 408 28.49 -16.95 -9.01
CA PRO A 408 28.36 -15.80 -9.90
C PRO A 408 28.41 -16.20 -11.38
N ILE A 409 27.41 -15.75 -12.14
CA ILE A 409 27.30 -15.84 -13.59
C ILE A 409 27.31 -14.43 -14.18
N ALA A 410 28.49 -13.97 -14.61
CA ALA A 410 28.72 -12.64 -15.20
C ALA A 410 28.36 -11.45 -14.27
N CYS A 411 27.10 -11.00 -14.27
CA CYS A 411 26.56 -9.95 -13.39
C CYS A 411 25.35 -10.44 -12.57
N TRP A 412 25.13 -11.76 -12.57
CA TRP A 412 24.06 -12.43 -11.84
C TRP A 412 24.67 -13.38 -10.82
N THR A 413 23.98 -13.61 -9.72
CA THR A 413 24.33 -14.59 -8.69
C THR A 413 23.14 -15.54 -8.51
N ILE A 414 23.38 -16.84 -8.46
CA ILE A 414 22.31 -17.82 -8.24
C ILE A 414 21.87 -17.72 -6.79
N VAL A 415 20.58 -17.43 -6.56
CA VAL A 415 19.98 -17.35 -5.23
C VAL A 415 19.38 -18.69 -4.83
N GLU A 416 18.67 -19.34 -5.75
CA GLU A 416 17.92 -20.56 -5.50
C GLU A 416 17.94 -21.43 -6.75
N MET A 417 18.10 -22.75 -6.59
CA MET A 417 18.16 -23.67 -7.71
C MET A 417 17.44 -25.00 -7.40
N GLU A 418 16.27 -25.21 -8.00
CA GLU A 418 15.52 -26.46 -7.92
C GLU A 418 15.73 -27.27 -9.20
N PRO A 419 16.39 -28.45 -9.13
CA PRO A 419 16.67 -29.27 -10.30
C PRO A 419 15.45 -29.52 -11.18
N THR A 420 15.60 -29.30 -12.48
CA THR A 420 14.58 -29.50 -13.53
C THR A 420 13.31 -28.64 -13.42
N SER A 421 13.20 -27.75 -12.43
CA SER A 421 12.00 -26.95 -12.19
C SER A 421 12.27 -25.45 -12.21
N ARG A 422 13.24 -24.95 -11.42
CA ARG A 422 13.35 -23.51 -11.16
C ARG A 422 14.79 -23.06 -10.96
N VAL A 423 15.14 -21.91 -11.53
CA VAL A 423 16.39 -21.19 -11.22
C VAL A 423 16.07 -19.73 -10.96
N LEU A 424 16.53 -19.21 -9.83
CA LEU A 424 16.44 -17.80 -9.46
C LEU A 424 17.82 -17.15 -9.45
N LEU A 425 17.96 -16.08 -10.22
CA LEU A 425 19.18 -15.29 -10.35
C LEU A 425 18.94 -13.88 -9.78
N ARG A 426 19.90 -13.30 -9.06
CA ARG A 426 19.90 -11.90 -8.62
C ARG A 426 21.01 -11.11 -9.31
N ALA A 427 20.71 -9.93 -9.82
CA ALA A 427 21.69 -9.07 -10.47
C ALA A 427 22.52 -8.30 -9.43
N GLU A 428 23.84 -8.24 -9.62
CA GLU A 428 24.76 -7.42 -8.82
C GLU A 428 25.08 -6.12 -9.57
N ILE A 429 24.12 -5.20 -9.60
CA ILE A 429 24.28 -3.89 -10.25
C ILE A 429 24.22 -2.80 -9.19
N GLU A 430 25.30 -2.04 -9.05
CA GLU A 430 25.33 -0.88 -8.16
C GLU A 430 24.27 0.16 -8.60
N HIS A 431 23.53 0.68 -7.63
CA HIS A 431 22.57 1.78 -7.80
C HIS A 431 21.33 1.51 -8.68
N ALA A 432 21.07 0.26 -9.06
CA ALA A 432 19.95 -0.09 -9.93
C ALA A 432 18.73 -0.66 -9.21
N GLY A 433 18.72 -0.82 -7.87
CA GLY A 433 17.72 -1.60 -7.14
C GLY A 433 17.98 -3.09 -7.22
N ASP A 434 17.12 -3.91 -6.60
CA ASP A 434 17.25 -5.36 -6.66
C ASP A 434 16.54 -5.91 -7.90
N ILE A 435 17.28 -6.62 -8.74
CA ILE A 435 16.74 -7.25 -9.96
C ILE A 435 16.92 -8.75 -9.82
N TRP A 436 15.84 -9.50 -10.02
CA TRP A 436 15.86 -10.95 -10.12
C TRP A 436 15.40 -11.42 -11.49
N LEU A 437 15.91 -12.58 -11.90
CA LEU A 437 15.50 -13.29 -13.10
C LEU A 437 15.23 -14.74 -12.73
N GLU A 438 13.98 -15.13 -12.91
CA GLU A 438 13.48 -16.46 -12.65
C GLU A 438 13.23 -17.20 -13.97
N PHE A 439 13.71 -18.44 -14.04
CA PHE A 439 13.35 -19.40 -15.07
C PHE A 439 12.60 -20.55 -14.42
N THR A 440 11.41 -20.88 -14.95
CA THR A 440 10.62 -22.02 -14.51
C THR A 440 10.35 -22.95 -15.69
N MET A 441 10.51 -24.24 -15.49
CA MET A 441 10.23 -25.29 -16.46
C MET A 441 9.22 -26.26 -15.89
N THR A 442 8.19 -26.57 -16.69
CA THR A 442 7.14 -27.49 -16.28
C THR A 442 6.75 -28.37 -17.46
N ASP A 443 6.92 -29.67 -17.31
CA ASP A 443 6.44 -30.64 -18.30
C ASP A 443 4.91 -30.61 -18.39
N GLN A 444 4.40 -30.67 -19.61
CA GLN A 444 2.98 -30.73 -19.96
C GLN A 444 2.72 -31.99 -20.78
N ALA A 445 1.44 -32.34 -20.94
CA ALA A 445 1.03 -33.53 -21.70
C ALA A 445 1.58 -33.56 -23.14
N THR A 446 1.88 -32.39 -23.73
CA THR A 446 2.47 -32.24 -25.06
C THR A 446 3.63 -31.24 -25.07
N GLY A 447 4.73 -31.58 -24.38
CA GLY A 447 6.00 -30.83 -24.36
C GLY A 447 6.28 -30.11 -23.05
N CYS A 448 7.11 -29.07 -23.07
CA CYS A 448 7.51 -28.32 -21.89
C CYS A 448 7.07 -26.85 -21.97
N SER A 449 6.51 -26.34 -20.88
CA SER A 449 6.33 -24.91 -20.67
C SER A 449 7.58 -24.32 -20.05
N PHE A 450 8.12 -23.27 -20.67
CA PHE A 450 9.26 -22.49 -20.18
C PHE A 450 8.78 -21.07 -19.87
N ARG A 451 8.81 -20.70 -18.59
CA ARG A 451 8.47 -19.35 -18.12
C ARG A 451 9.75 -18.60 -17.75
N GLN A 452 9.83 -17.37 -18.20
CA GLN A 452 10.88 -16.43 -17.82
C GLN A 452 10.24 -15.22 -17.16
N ARG A 453 10.64 -14.89 -15.94
CA ARG A 453 10.09 -13.78 -15.16
C ARG A 453 11.22 -12.92 -14.62
N ALA A 454 11.28 -11.67 -15.07
CA ALA A 454 12.18 -10.68 -14.48
C ALA A 454 11.41 -9.90 -13.42
N MET A 455 11.93 -9.86 -12.20
CA MET A 455 11.34 -9.15 -11.07
C MET A 455 12.28 -8.01 -10.68
N PHE A 456 11.73 -6.84 -10.39
CA PHE A 456 12.53 -5.66 -10.13
C PHE A 456 11.96 -4.86 -8.96
N ASN A 457 12.75 -4.71 -7.90
CA ASN A 457 12.45 -3.84 -6.78
C ASN A 457 13.26 -2.52 -6.93
N PRO A 458 12.61 -1.41 -7.33
CA PRO A 458 13.29 -0.14 -7.54
C PRO A 458 13.81 0.47 -6.24
N SER A 459 14.99 1.09 -6.32
CA SER A 459 15.54 1.96 -5.29
C SER A 459 15.80 3.36 -5.85
N GLY A 460 14.88 4.30 -5.62
CA GLY A 460 15.04 5.66 -6.09
C GLY A 460 14.66 5.87 -7.57
N VAL A 461 14.40 7.14 -7.94
CA VAL A 461 13.99 7.52 -9.30
C VAL A 461 14.98 7.06 -10.38
N ARG A 462 16.29 7.04 -10.07
CA ARG A 462 17.33 6.60 -11.02
C ARG A 462 17.13 5.14 -11.45
N SER A 463 16.78 4.27 -10.51
CA SER A 463 16.54 2.84 -10.78
C SER A 463 15.30 2.62 -11.66
N ARG A 464 14.23 3.40 -11.43
CA ARG A 464 13.02 3.38 -12.25
C ARG A 464 13.28 3.86 -13.68
N ILE A 465 14.02 4.96 -13.85
CA ILE A 465 14.43 5.45 -15.18
C ILE A 465 15.26 4.40 -15.91
N TYR A 466 16.21 3.76 -15.21
CA TYR A 466 16.99 2.65 -15.75
C TYR A 466 16.09 1.51 -16.23
N TRP A 467 15.17 1.04 -15.39
CA TRP A 467 14.26 -0.04 -15.74
C TRP A 467 13.38 0.31 -16.94
N ALA A 468 12.85 1.53 -16.98
CA ALA A 468 12.07 2.04 -18.10
C ALA A 468 12.89 2.09 -19.40
N ALA A 469 14.11 2.63 -19.36
CA ALA A 469 15.00 2.76 -20.51
C ALA A 469 15.40 1.40 -21.12
N VAL A 470 15.53 0.35 -20.29
CA VAL A 470 15.91 -1.00 -20.73
C VAL A 470 14.68 -1.83 -21.20
N THR A 471 13.45 -1.38 -20.96
CA THR A 471 12.19 -2.03 -21.38
C THR A 471 12.13 -2.46 -22.86
N PRO A 472 12.35 -1.56 -23.86
CA PRO A 472 12.24 -1.96 -25.27
C PRO A 472 13.24 -3.04 -25.65
N LEU A 473 14.35 -3.12 -24.91
CA LEU A 473 15.39 -4.09 -25.13
C LEU A 473 15.11 -5.42 -24.45
N ARG A 474 14.59 -5.43 -23.21
CA ARG A 474 14.08 -6.65 -22.56
C ARG A 474 13.00 -7.31 -23.41
N ARG A 475 12.12 -6.52 -24.04
CA ARG A 475 11.11 -7.00 -24.98
C ARG A 475 11.70 -7.76 -26.18
N LYS A 476 12.91 -7.40 -26.64
CA LYS A 476 13.59 -8.07 -27.76
C LYS A 476 14.51 -9.22 -27.34
N ILE A 477 15.20 -9.08 -26.20
CA ILE A 477 16.21 -10.04 -25.73
C ILE A 477 15.56 -11.30 -25.16
N PHE A 478 14.55 -11.21 -24.30
CA PHE A 478 14.03 -12.40 -23.62
C PHE A 478 13.39 -13.44 -24.56
N PRO A 479 12.63 -13.07 -25.63
CA PRO A 479 12.12 -14.06 -26.57
C PRO A 479 13.25 -14.74 -27.36
N HIS A 480 14.30 -13.97 -27.72
CA HIS A 480 15.50 -14.53 -28.35
C HIS A 480 16.24 -15.47 -27.42
N LEU A 481 16.35 -15.14 -26.13
CA LEU A 481 16.98 -15.97 -25.12
C LEU A 481 16.25 -17.31 -24.99
N ALA A 482 14.93 -17.29 -24.79
CA ALA A 482 14.12 -18.50 -24.68
C ALA A 482 14.23 -19.39 -25.94
N GLN A 483 14.15 -18.79 -27.14
CA GLN A 483 14.32 -19.53 -28.40
C GLN A 483 15.73 -20.11 -28.58
N ASN A 484 16.76 -19.41 -28.11
CA ASN A 484 18.14 -19.89 -28.19
C ASN A 484 18.40 -21.03 -27.22
N ILE A 485 17.86 -20.96 -26.00
CA ILE A 485 17.89 -22.06 -25.02
C ILE A 485 17.22 -23.30 -25.63
N ALA A 486 16.03 -23.15 -26.21
CA ALA A 486 15.34 -24.26 -26.89
C ALA A 486 16.15 -24.81 -28.08
N LYS A 487 16.74 -23.96 -28.92
CA LYS A 487 17.60 -24.39 -30.04
C LYS A 487 18.86 -25.13 -29.57
N ALA A 488 19.45 -24.72 -28.45
CA ALA A 488 20.60 -25.40 -27.89
C ALA A 488 20.21 -26.75 -27.29
N ALA A 489 19.08 -26.82 -26.58
CA ALA A 489 18.54 -28.07 -26.04
C ALA A 489 18.29 -29.09 -27.17
N ARG A 490 17.67 -28.68 -28.28
CA ARG A 490 17.44 -29.50 -29.48
C ARG A 490 18.70 -30.04 -30.15
N ARG A 491 19.88 -29.45 -29.89
CA ARG A 491 21.16 -29.93 -30.45
C ARG A 491 21.84 -30.95 -29.53
N LEU A 492 21.42 -31.02 -28.27
CA LEU A 492 21.88 -32.01 -27.29
C LEU A 492 21.00 -33.25 -27.29
N THR A 493 19.74 -33.12 -27.74
CA THR A 493 18.84 -34.22 -28.10
C THR A 493 19.22 -34.83 -29.44
#